data_AF-A0A2A4Q3X6-F1
#
_entry.id   AF-A0A2A4Q3X6-F1
#
_cell.length_a   1.000
_cell.length_b   1.000
_cell.length_c   1.000
_cell.angle_alpha   90.00
_cell.angle_beta   90.00
_cell.angle_gamma   90.00
#
_symmetry.space_group_name_H-M   'P 1'
#
loop_
_entity.id
_entity.type
_entity.pdbx_description
1 polymer ?
#
loop_
_entity_poly.entity_id
_entity_poly.type
_entity_poly.pdbx_seq_one_letter_code
_entity_poly.pdbx_strand_id
1 'polypeptide(L)'
;MRAKYLEIASICVVEKTYVTIACAIILKGDDQSEPTYTNIFCFYAELFDLLDLTNKPLSDQIGIEINAQTILQDKEIVQIDIEDYIGTTLDIPYYIEVVLRPASDGGYAFKCYNLSEYY
;
A
#
# COMPACT_ATOMS: atom_id res chain seq x y z
N MET A 1 5.08 8.78 -12.33
CA MET A 1 5.84 9.54 -11.33
C MET A 1 6.54 8.53 -10.42
N ARG A 2 7.72 8.82 -9.89
CA ARG A 2 8.40 7.93 -8.94
C ARG A 2 8.14 8.42 -7.52
N ALA A 3 7.78 7.56 -6.58
CA ALA A 3 7.83 7.88 -5.16
C ALA A 3 9.29 7.78 -4.68
N LYS A 4 9.74 8.71 -3.83
CA LYS A 4 11.01 8.59 -3.08
C LYS A 4 10.79 8.18 -1.62
N TYR A 5 9.53 8.21 -1.18
CA TYR A 5 9.08 7.81 0.14
C TYR A 5 7.66 7.27 0.00
N LEU A 6 7.38 6.18 0.70
CA LEU A 6 6.07 5.55 0.80
C LEU A 6 5.91 5.01 2.23
N GLU A 7 4.80 5.34 2.89
CA GLU A 7 4.44 4.81 4.21
C GLU A 7 3.03 4.24 4.13
N ILE A 8 2.91 2.92 4.27
CA ILE A 8 1.62 2.24 4.23
C ILE A 8 0.97 2.34 5.60
N ALA A 9 -0.23 2.90 5.66
CA ALA A 9 -1.04 2.95 6.86
C ALA A 9 -2.00 1.74 6.94
N SER A 10 -2.68 1.45 5.83
CA SER A 10 -3.69 0.40 5.76
C SER A 10 -3.79 -0.22 4.37
N ILE A 11 -4.19 -1.47 4.30
CA ILE A 11 -4.39 -2.24 3.07
C ILE A 11 -5.80 -2.81 3.10
N CYS A 12 -6.58 -2.52 2.06
CA CYS A 12 -7.90 -3.09 1.84
C CYS A 12 -7.86 -3.99 0.61
N VAL A 13 -8.27 -5.25 0.76
CA VAL A 13 -8.32 -6.26 -0.29
C VAL A 13 -9.77 -6.65 -0.56
N VAL A 14 -10.19 -6.53 -1.81
CA VAL A 14 -11.54 -6.90 -2.28
C VAL A 14 -11.41 -8.12 -3.19
N GLU A 15 -12.13 -9.20 -2.84
CA GLU A 15 -12.21 -10.45 -3.61
C GLU A 15 -10.84 -11.04 -4.02
N LYS A 16 -9.79 -10.82 -3.20
CA LYS A 16 -8.38 -11.17 -3.52
C LYS A 16 -7.89 -10.70 -4.89
N THR A 17 -8.53 -9.69 -5.46
CA THR A 17 -8.24 -9.24 -6.82
C THR A 17 -7.74 -7.81 -6.77
N TYR A 18 -8.54 -6.93 -6.18
CA TYR A 18 -8.26 -5.51 -6.13
C TYR A 18 -7.78 -5.10 -4.75
N VAL A 19 -6.71 -4.32 -4.72
CA VAL A 19 -6.12 -3.81 -3.49
C VAL A 19 -6.14 -2.29 -3.53
N THR A 20 -6.56 -1.70 -2.42
CA THR A 20 -6.39 -0.27 -2.13
C THR A 20 -5.43 -0.14 -0.96
N ILE A 21 -4.35 0.61 -1.15
CA ILE A 21 -3.34 0.88 -0.14
C ILE A 21 -3.48 2.35 0.26
N ALA A 22 -3.86 2.59 1.51
CA ALA A 22 -3.87 3.93 2.09
C ALA A 22 -2.46 4.24 2.60
N CYS A 23 -1.86 5.32 2.10
CA CYS A 23 -0.45 5.61 2.36
C CYS A 23 -0.12 7.09 2.32
N ALA A 24 1.02 7.45 2.89
CA ALA A 24 1.65 8.74 2.69
C ALA A 24 2.81 8.60 1.71
N ILE A 25 2.94 9.51 0.74
CA ILE A 25 4.00 9.48 -0.26
C ILE A 25 4.72 10.82 -0.39
N ILE A 26 5.97 10.78 -0.85
CA ILE A 26 6.62 11.96 -1.43
C ILE A 26 7.10 11.57 -2.83
N LEU A 27 6.73 12.36 -3.84
CA LEU A 27 7.14 12.13 -5.21
C LEU A 27 8.54 12.70 -5.50
N LYS A 28 9.26 12.06 -6.40
CA LYS A 28 10.55 12.53 -6.90
C LYS A 28 10.35 13.78 -7.75
N GLY A 29 11.09 14.84 -7.43
CA GLY A 29 10.89 16.17 -8.02
C GLY A 29 9.79 16.99 -7.35
N ASP A 30 9.19 16.50 -6.27
CA ASP A 30 8.34 17.30 -5.40
C ASP A 30 9.24 17.99 -4.35
N ASP A 31 9.14 19.32 -4.29
CA ASP A 31 9.89 20.19 -3.38
C ASP A 31 9.22 20.28 -1.99
N GLN A 32 8.08 19.62 -1.82
CA GLN A 32 7.37 19.57 -0.55
C GLN A 32 8.18 18.84 0.52
N SER A 33 8.18 19.42 1.73
CA SER A 33 8.82 18.85 2.92
C SER A 33 7.97 17.79 3.61
N GLU A 34 6.66 17.76 3.36
CA GLU A 34 5.71 16.90 4.05
C GLU A 34 5.14 15.82 3.11
N PRO A 35 4.94 14.57 3.61
CA PRO A 35 4.25 13.53 2.86
C PRO A 35 2.80 13.90 2.51
N THR A 36 2.36 13.54 1.30
CA THR A 36 0.97 13.65 0.88
C THR A 36 0.24 12.34 1.13
N TYR A 37 -0.90 12.40 1.82
CA TYR A 37 -1.76 11.23 2.00
C TYR A 37 -2.53 10.92 0.71
N THR A 38 -2.58 9.65 0.33
CA THR A 38 -3.16 9.18 -0.93
C THR A 38 -3.61 7.73 -0.81
N ASN A 39 -4.35 7.27 -1.82
CA ASN A 39 -4.53 5.85 -2.09
C ASN A 39 -3.70 5.42 -3.30
N ILE A 40 -3.14 4.22 -3.22
CA ILE A 40 -2.55 3.49 -4.34
C ILE A 40 -3.42 2.26 -4.61
N PHE A 41 -3.79 2.06 -5.88
CA PHE A 41 -4.51 0.88 -6.33
C PHE A 41 -3.56 -0.07 -7.04
N CYS A 42 -3.70 -1.36 -6.77
CA CYS A 42 -2.94 -2.43 -7.43
C CYS A 42 -3.72 -3.75 -7.40
N PHE A 43 -3.19 -4.75 -8.10
CA PHE A 43 -3.64 -6.13 -7.98
C PHE A 43 -3.04 -6.82 -6.77
N TYR A 44 -3.73 -7.86 -6.29
CA TYR A 44 -3.30 -8.65 -5.14
C TYR A 44 -1.89 -9.21 -5.26
N ALA A 45 -1.47 -9.65 -6.45
CA ALA A 45 -0.10 -10.14 -6.66
C ALA A 45 0.95 -9.03 -6.48
N GLU A 46 0.66 -7.83 -6.99
CA GLU A 46 1.57 -6.68 -6.95
C GLU A 46 1.73 -6.12 -5.52
N LEU A 47 0.74 -6.35 -4.63
CA LEU A 47 0.87 -6.01 -3.22
C LEU A 47 2.03 -6.74 -2.56
N PHE A 48 2.17 -8.05 -2.77
CA PHE A 48 3.24 -8.82 -2.13
C PHE A 48 4.60 -8.50 -2.72
N ASP A 49 4.68 -8.20 -4.03
CA ASP A 49 5.90 -7.68 -4.62
C ASP A 49 6.32 -6.37 -3.93
N LEU A 50 5.37 -5.46 -3.68
CA LEU A 50 5.63 -4.21 -2.96
C LEU A 50 6.06 -4.43 -1.51
N LEU A 51 5.39 -5.32 -0.77
CA LEU A 51 5.69 -5.60 0.63
C LEU A 51 6.99 -6.41 0.82
N ASP A 52 7.35 -7.28 -0.12
CA ASP A 52 8.60 -8.05 -0.07
C ASP A 52 9.83 -7.15 -0.28
N LEU A 53 9.70 -6.08 -1.08
CA LEU A 53 10.74 -5.05 -1.24
C LEU A 53 11.02 -4.30 0.06
N THR A 54 10.02 -4.20 0.94
CA THR A 54 10.15 -3.46 2.20
C THR A 54 10.61 -4.32 3.35
N ASN A 55 9.85 -5.37 3.63
CA ASN A 55 10.00 -6.19 4.81
C ASN A 55 9.28 -7.52 4.57
N LYS A 56 10.01 -8.48 4.02
CA LYS A 56 9.50 -9.82 3.75
C LYS A 56 8.81 -10.49 4.96
N PRO A 57 9.36 -10.45 6.19
CA PRO A 57 8.64 -10.94 7.36
C PRO A 57 7.26 -10.30 7.59
N LEU A 58 7.12 -8.98 7.40
CA LEU A 58 5.84 -8.29 7.51
C LEU A 58 4.89 -8.69 6.38
N SER A 59 5.41 -8.78 5.15
CA SER A 59 4.68 -9.27 3.96
C SER A 59 4.06 -10.65 4.21
N ASP A 60 4.85 -11.59 4.74
CA ASP A 60 4.40 -12.95 5.05
C ASP A 60 3.28 -12.94 6.11
N GLN A 61 3.39 -12.11 7.15
CA GLN A 61 2.35 -11.97 8.19
C GLN A 61 1.04 -11.43 7.63
N ILE A 62 1.11 -10.36 6.83
CA ILE A 62 -0.05 -9.77 6.16
C ILE A 62 -0.71 -10.80 5.23
N GLY A 63 0.09 -11.56 4.47
CA GLY A 63 -0.40 -12.61 3.59
C GLY A 63 -1.12 -13.75 4.32
N ILE A 64 -0.64 -14.12 5.51
CA ILE A 64 -1.32 -15.10 6.37
C ILE A 64 -2.66 -14.56 6.84
N GLU A 65 -2.73 -13.32 7.31
CA GLU A 65 -3.97 -12.72 7.80
C GLU A 65 -5.02 -12.61 6.69
N ILE A 66 -4.64 -12.08 5.52
CA ILE A 66 -5.58 -11.93 4.41
C ILE A 66 -6.15 -13.29 4.02
N ASN A 67 -5.31 -14.32 3.94
CA ASN A 67 -5.77 -15.68 3.66
C ASN A 67 -6.69 -16.23 4.76
N ALA A 68 -6.38 -16.00 6.03
CA ALA A 68 -7.21 -16.43 7.14
C ALA A 68 -8.60 -15.76 7.09
N GLN A 69 -8.66 -14.44 6.89
CA GLN A 69 -9.93 -13.71 6.85
C GLN A 69 -10.77 -14.05 5.61
N THR A 70 -10.16 -14.20 4.44
CA THR A 70 -10.89 -14.53 3.22
C THR A 70 -11.33 -15.99 3.13
N ILE A 71 -10.47 -16.95 3.49
CA ILE A 71 -10.76 -18.39 3.32
C ILE A 71 -11.54 -18.93 4.51
N LEU A 72 -11.19 -18.53 5.73
CA LEU A 72 -11.77 -19.11 6.93
C LEU A 72 -13.02 -18.36 7.41
N GLN A 73 -13.11 -17.05 7.12
CA GLN A 73 -14.23 -16.21 7.57
C GLN A 73 -15.16 -15.78 6.43
N ASP A 74 -14.88 -16.21 5.19
CA ASP A 74 -15.67 -15.90 3.98
C ASP A 74 -15.90 -14.39 3.79
N LYS A 75 -14.91 -13.59 4.17
CA LYS A 75 -14.97 -12.13 4.01
C LYS A 75 -14.62 -11.73 2.59
N GLU A 76 -15.54 -11.03 1.93
CA GLU A 76 -15.34 -10.42 0.60
C GLU A 76 -14.36 -9.24 0.63
N ILE A 77 -14.29 -8.54 1.77
CA ILE A 77 -13.42 -7.39 1.99
C ILE A 77 -12.60 -7.65 3.26
N VAL A 78 -11.28 -7.53 3.12
CA VAL A 78 -10.33 -7.63 4.24
C VAL A 78 -9.58 -6.32 4.37
N GLN A 79 -9.61 -5.73 5.56
CA GLN A 79 -8.80 -4.57 5.91
C GLN A 79 -7.71 -5.00 6.88
N ILE A 80 -6.48 -4.54 6.61
CA ILE A 80 -5.28 -4.77 7.39
C ILE A 80 -4.70 -3.40 7.74
N ASP A 81 -4.69 -3.04 9.02
CA ASP A 81 -4.05 -1.82 9.48
C ASP A 81 -2.61 -2.17 9.88
N ILE A 82 -1.63 -1.51 9.26
CA ILE A 82 -0.21 -1.90 9.40
C ILE A 82 0.28 -1.75 10.84
N GLU A 83 -0.26 -0.77 11.57
CA GLU A 83 0.07 -0.48 12.97
C GLU A 83 -0.10 -1.70 13.90
N ASP A 84 -1.03 -2.60 13.59
CA ASP A 84 -1.27 -3.83 14.35
C ASP A 84 -0.09 -4.82 14.29
N TYR A 85 0.78 -4.69 13.28
CA TYR A 85 1.87 -5.63 12.99
C TYR A 85 3.25 -5.10 13.33
N ILE A 86 3.47 -3.79 13.18
CA ILE A 86 4.79 -3.17 13.44
C ILE A 86 4.92 -2.61 14.87
N GLY A 87 3.82 -2.60 15.64
CA GLY A 87 3.76 -1.90 16.92
C GLY A 87 3.95 -0.40 16.75
N THR A 88 3.80 0.39 17.81
CA THR A 88 3.91 1.88 17.79
C THR A 88 5.28 2.45 17.35
N THR A 89 6.20 1.61 16.88
CA THR A 89 7.53 2.01 16.40
C THR A 89 7.45 2.40 14.92
N LEU A 90 6.88 3.59 14.68
CA LEU A 90 6.95 4.32 13.41
C LEU A 90 8.40 4.79 13.19
N ASP A 91 9.24 3.93 12.61
CA ASP A 91 10.60 4.36 12.21
C ASP A 91 11.14 3.63 10.98
N ILE A 92 10.26 3.06 10.15
CA ILE A 92 10.67 2.54 8.84
C ILE A 92 10.00 3.39 7.76
N PRO A 93 10.58 4.56 7.39
CA PRO A 93 10.28 5.17 6.11
C PRO A 93 10.65 4.16 5.02
N TYR A 94 9.66 3.60 4.32
CA TYR A 94 9.94 2.73 3.20
C TYR A 94 10.41 3.62 2.04
N TYR A 95 11.73 3.80 1.96
CA TYR A 95 12.41 4.42 0.83
C TYR A 95 12.38 3.44 -0.36
N ILE A 96 11.20 3.26 -0.96
CA ILE A 96 11.03 2.45 -2.17
C ILE A 96 10.85 3.40 -3.35
N GLU A 97 11.59 3.15 -4.44
CA GLU A 97 11.30 3.78 -5.73
C GLU A 97 10.20 3.00 -6.47
N VAL A 98 8.94 3.34 -6.22
CA VAL A 98 7.80 2.82 -7.01
C VAL A 98 7.36 3.80 -8.09
N VAL A 99 6.96 3.28 -9.25
CA VAL A 99 6.34 4.07 -10.31
C VAL A 99 4.83 4.07 -10.14
N LEU A 100 4.31 5.27 -9.93
CA LEU A 100 2.90 5.58 -9.76
C LEU A 100 2.37 6.29 -11.01
N ARG A 101 1.20 5.87 -11.50
CA ARG A 101 0.45 6.60 -12.53
C ARG A 101 -0.79 7.22 -11.89
N PRO A 102 -1.17 8.47 -12.20
CA PRO A 102 -2.43 9.01 -11.72
C PRO A 102 -3.58 8.06 -12.04
N ALA A 103 -4.36 7.70 -11.03
CA ALA A 103 -5.62 7.01 -11.24
C ALA A 103 -6.66 8.03 -11.73
N SER A 104 -7.73 7.56 -12.37
CA SER A 104 -8.87 8.43 -12.62
C SER A 104 -9.37 8.95 -11.27
N ASP A 105 -9.51 10.26 -11.19
CA ASP A 105 -9.93 11.00 -9.99
C ASP A 105 -11.28 10.53 -9.45
N GLY A 106 -12.17 9.96 -10.27
CA GLY A 106 -13.31 9.15 -9.80
C GLY A 106 -14.29 9.84 -8.83
N GLY A 107 -14.12 11.16 -8.59
CA GLY A 107 -14.83 11.92 -7.56
C GLY A 107 -14.12 12.04 -6.20
N TYR A 108 -12.90 11.54 -6.03
CA TYR A 108 -12.13 11.67 -4.79
C TYR A 108 -11.58 13.10 -4.60
N ALA A 109 -11.58 13.58 -3.35
CA ALA A 109 -11.10 14.91 -2.99
C ALA A 109 -9.57 15.07 -3.03
N PHE A 110 -8.84 13.96 -3.21
CA PHE A 110 -7.38 13.91 -3.27
C PHE A 110 -6.93 13.06 -4.46
N LYS A 111 -5.69 13.28 -4.92
CA LYS A 111 -5.11 12.51 -6.04
C LYS A 111 -4.83 11.09 -5.59
N CYS A 112 -5.26 10.11 -6.37
CA CYS A 112 -4.95 8.70 -6.18
C CYS A 112 -4.04 8.21 -7.31
N TYR A 113 -3.41 7.05 -7.11
CA TYR A 113 -2.49 6.47 -8.08
C TYR A 113 -2.76 4.98 -8.32
N ASN A 114 -2.42 4.50 -9.52
CA ASN A 114 -2.23 3.09 -9.79
C ASN A 114 -0.74 2.76 -9.66
N LEU A 115 -0.44 1.63 -9.03
CA LEU A 115 0.89 1.04 -9.11
C LEU A 115 1.15 0.60 -10.55
N SER A 116 2.33 0.91 -11.09
CA SER A 116 2.68 0.60 -12.48
C SER A 116 3.89 -0.31 -12.57
N GLU A 117 4.97 0.01 -11.87
CA GLU A 117 6.25 -0.71 -11.92
C GLU A 117 7.02 -0.48 -10.60
N TYR A 118 7.90 -1.40 -10.24
CA TYR A 118 8.84 -1.30 -9.10
C TYR A 118 10.27 -1.52 -9.60
N TYR A 119 11.26 -0.84 -8.99
CA TYR A 119 12.68 -0.85 -9.37
C TYR A 119 13.60 -1.13 -8.18
#